data_AF-A0A2N7RZH4-F1
#
_entry.id   AF-A0A2N7RZH4-F1
#
_cell.length_a   1.000
_cell.length_b   1.000
_cell.length_c   1.000
_cell.angle_alpha   90.00
_cell.angle_beta   90.00
_cell.angle_gamma   90.00
#
_symmetry.space_group_name_H-M   'P 1'
#
loop_
_entity.id
_entity.type
_entity.pdbx_description
1 polymer ?
#
loop_
_entity_poly.entity_id
_entity_poly.type
_entity_poly.pdbx_seq_one_letter_code
_entity_poly.pdbx_strand_id
1 'polypeptide(L)'
;MDLTIKRESFGQDDQSWLGSAHGTNAAQTITLDVSTFTAEEHYPDGWLKSGLPLAKSEETYVLWTTEADLAGFLFTTVRVPVDTATPVGAAILEHGRVKTAKLPVSVDTAGQATAAGRIIFA
;
A
#
# COMPACT_ATOMS: atom_id res chain seq x y z
N MET A 1 22.50 -16.48 14.78
CA MET A 1 21.57 -17.42 14.16
C MET A 1 20.38 -17.57 15.10
N ASP A 2 19.18 -17.15 14.70
CA ASP A 2 17.95 -17.39 15.48
C ASP A 2 17.37 -18.74 15.03
N LEU A 3 17.21 -19.67 15.97
CA LEU A 3 16.75 -21.06 15.73
C LEU A 3 15.36 -21.32 16.33
N THR A 4 14.66 -20.26 16.75
CA THR A 4 13.34 -20.37 17.38
C THR A 4 12.28 -20.76 16.34
N ILE A 5 11.44 -21.76 16.64
CA ILE A 5 10.32 -22.14 15.76
C ILE A 5 9.29 -21.01 15.75
N LYS A 6 9.08 -20.41 14.56
CA LYS A 6 8.05 -19.40 14.33
C LYS A 6 6.87 -20.03 13.61
N ARG A 7 5.66 -19.80 14.13
CA ARG A 7 4.41 -20.09 13.42
C ARG A 7 3.91 -18.79 12.82
N GLU A 8 3.69 -18.79 11.51
CA GLU A 8 3.16 -17.66 10.78
C GLU A 8 1.86 -18.08 10.10
N SER A 9 0.84 -17.22 10.19
CA SER A 9 -0.38 -17.35 9.41
C SER A 9 -0.27 -16.38 8.25
N PHE A 10 -0.49 -16.89 7.03
CA PHE A 10 -0.49 -16.08 5.83
C PHE A 10 -1.95 -15.74 5.50
N GLY A 11 -2.27 -14.45 5.50
CA GLY A 11 -3.52 -13.98 4.91
C GLY A 11 -3.46 -14.12 3.39
N GLN A 12 -4.55 -14.57 2.78
CA GLN A 12 -4.69 -14.48 1.33
C GLN A 12 -4.88 -12.99 0.97
N ASP A 13 -4.08 -12.49 0.04
CA ASP A 13 -4.26 -11.12 -0.47
C ASP A 13 -5.59 -11.01 -1.24
N ASP A 14 -6.29 -9.88 -1.08
CA ASP A 14 -7.54 -9.58 -1.79
C ASP A 14 -7.29 -8.47 -2.82
N GLN A 15 -6.98 -8.87 -4.05
CA GLN A 15 -6.82 -7.94 -5.17
C GLN A 15 -8.15 -7.61 -5.89
N SER A 16 -9.32 -7.83 -5.26
CA SER A 16 -10.61 -7.52 -5.89
C SER A 16 -10.80 -6.03 -6.17
N TRP A 17 -10.02 -5.16 -5.52
CA TRP A 17 -9.91 -3.73 -5.77
C TRP A 17 -9.34 -3.38 -7.15
N LEU A 18 -8.61 -4.29 -7.80
CA LEU A 18 -8.15 -4.09 -9.17
C LEU A 18 -9.33 -4.04 -10.13
N GLY A 19 -9.42 -2.95 -10.88
CA GLY A 19 -10.35 -2.76 -12.00
C GLY A 19 -9.82 -3.30 -13.33
N SER A 20 -8.53 -3.62 -13.41
CA SER A 20 -7.84 -4.12 -14.60
C SER A 20 -6.55 -4.82 -14.20
N ALA A 21 -6.03 -5.71 -15.05
CA ALA A 21 -4.69 -6.27 -14.92
C ALA A 21 -3.57 -5.31 -15.37
N HIS A 22 -3.92 -4.13 -15.89
CA HIS A 22 -2.93 -3.15 -16.35
C HIS A 22 -2.09 -2.60 -15.18
N GLY A 23 -0.77 -2.52 -15.39
CA GLY A 23 0.20 -2.00 -14.43
C GLY A 23 0.71 -3.03 -13.42
N THR A 24 0.05 -4.19 -13.28
CA THR A 24 0.44 -5.22 -12.30
C THR A 24 1.79 -5.86 -12.60
N ASN A 25 2.21 -5.85 -13.86
CA ASN A 25 3.52 -6.35 -14.31
C ASN A 25 4.62 -5.27 -14.27
N ALA A 26 4.29 -4.04 -13.86
CA ALA A 26 5.19 -2.89 -13.84
C ALA A 26 5.16 -2.16 -12.48
N ALA A 27 4.76 -2.86 -11.42
CA ALA A 27 4.81 -2.33 -10.06
C ALA A 27 6.25 -2.02 -9.63
N GLN A 28 6.44 -0.91 -8.92
CA GLN A 28 7.75 -0.49 -8.44
C GLN A 28 7.97 -0.89 -6.99
N THR A 29 9.21 -1.22 -6.66
CA THR A 29 9.63 -1.37 -5.26
C THR A 29 9.79 0.00 -4.63
N ILE A 30 9.21 0.19 -3.45
CA ILE A 30 9.23 1.43 -2.68
C ILE A 30 9.63 1.16 -1.24
N THR A 31 10.12 2.21 -0.57
CA THR A 31 10.32 2.24 0.88
C THR A 31 9.04 2.75 1.55
N LEU A 32 8.39 1.89 2.34
CA LEU A 32 7.15 2.20 3.04
C LEU A 32 7.44 2.51 4.51
N ASP A 33 6.98 3.67 4.97
CA ASP A 33 6.98 4.06 6.39
C ASP A 33 5.68 3.60 7.05
N VAL A 34 5.82 2.57 7.91
CA VAL A 34 4.71 1.89 8.56
C VAL A 34 4.18 2.69 9.76
N SER A 35 4.89 3.72 10.23
CA SER A 35 4.49 4.51 11.41
C SER A 35 3.19 5.30 11.20
N THR A 36 2.81 5.53 9.93
CA THR A 36 1.57 6.24 9.55
C THR A 36 0.33 5.34 9.53
N PHE A 37 0.49 4.03 9.72
CA PHE A 37 -0.60 3.06 9.70
C PHE A 37 -0.99 2.65 11.13
N THR A 38 -2.28 2.53 11.39
CA THR A 38 -2.86 2.09 12.68
C THR A 38 -3.23 0.60 12.65
N ALA A 39 -3.00 -0.10 13.77
CA ALA A 39 -3.28 -1.52 13.87
C ALA A 39 -4.77 -1.86 13.69
N GLU A 40 -5.67 -1.05 14.29
CA GLU A 40 -7.10 -1.34 14.26
C GLU A 40 -7.70 -1.25 12.85
N GLU A 41 -7.24 -0.31 12.04
CA GLU A 41 -7.85 -0.02 10.74
C GLU A 41 -7.09 -0.70 9.59
N HIS A 42 -5.76 -0.65 9.62
CA HIS A 42 -4.93 -0.96 8.46
C HIS A 42 -4.33 -2.38 8.51
N TYR A 43 -4.05 -2.91 9.70
CA TYR A 43 -3.41 -4.21 9.88
C TYR A 43 -3.85 -4.96 11.15
N PRO A 44 -5.16 -5.20 11.37
CA PRO A 44 -5.62 -5.87 12.59
C PRO A 44 -5.04 -7.27 12.78
N ASP A 45 -4.70 -7.93 11.66
CA ASP A 45 -4.10 -9.26 11.64
C ASP A 45 -2.56 -9.24 11.54
N GLY A 46 -1.92 -8.07 11.71
CA GLY A 46 -0.47 -7.88 11.58
C GLY A 46 0.03 -7.74 10.14
N TRP A 47 -0.88 -7.59 9.18
CA TRP A 47 -0.60 -7.46 7.75
C TRP A 47 -1.30 -6.23 7.16
N LEU A 48 -0.54 -5.38 6.48
CA LEU A 48 -1.08 -4.30 5.66
C LEU A 48 -1.73 -4.89 4.42
N LYS A 49 -3.05 -4.67 4.27
CA LYS A 49 -3.84 -5.18 3.14
C LYS A 49 -3.42 -4.51 1.82
N SER A 50 -3.44 -5.24 0.69
CA SER A 50 -3.29 -4.57 -0.62
C SER A 50 -4.46 -3.63 -0.90
N GLY A 51 -4.24 -2.67 -1.78
CA GLY A 51 -5.20 -1.62 -2.10
C GLY A 51 -5.22 -0.46 -1.10
N LEU A 52 -4.33 -0.43 -0.10
CA LEU A 52 -4.17 0.75 0.75
C LEU A 52 -3.66 1.94 -0.08
N PRO A 53 -4.29 3.13 0.01
CA PRO A 53 -3.87 4.30 -0.74
C PRO A 53 -2.59 4.88 -0.13
N LEU A 54 -1.63 5.22 -0.99
CA LEU A 54 -0.32 5.72 -0.58
C LEU A 54 -0.10 7.15 -1.10
N ALA A 55 0.57 7.94 -0.28
CA ALA A 55 1.15 9.22 -0.65
C ALA A 55 2.68 9.15 -0.58
N LYS A 56 3.35 9.98 -1.36
CA LYS A 56 4.81 10.12 -1.28
C LYS A 56 5.17 11.20 -0.26
N SER A 57 6.05 10.87 0.68
CA SER A 57 6.60 11.80 1.66
C SER A 57 8.13 11.75 1.56
N GLU A 58 8.72 12.77 0.94
CA GLU A 58 10.15 12.80 0.63
C GLU A 58 10.62 11.56 -0.17
N GLU A 59 11.43 10.70 0.42
CA GLU A 59 11.97 9.46 -0.18
C GLU A 59 11.16 8.20 0.19
N THR A 60 10.19 8.32 1.09
CA THR A 60 9.35 7.21 1.55
C THR A 60 7.90 7.37 1.09
N TYR A 61 7.13 6.30 1.28
CA TYR A 61 5.71 6.27 1.05
C TYR A 61 4.99 6.04 2.37
N VAL A 62 3.88 6.74 2.55
CA VAL A 62 3.06 6.76 3.76
C VAL A 62 1.60 6.50 3.39
N LEU A 63 0.76 6.26 4.40
CA LEU A 63 -0.68 6.26 4.22
C LEU A 63 -1.15 7.60 3.63
N TRP A 64 -1.99 7.55 2.59
CA TRP A 64 -2.58 8.75 2.01
C TRP A 64 -3.54 9.44 2.99
N THR A 65 -3.49 10.77 3.01
CA THR A 65 -4.46 11.64 3.71
C THR A 65 -5.04 12.63 2.71
N THR A 66 -6.19 13.24 3.05
CA THR A 66 -6.91 14.17 2.18
C THR A 66 -6.12 15.42 1.77
N GLU A 67 -5.03 15.72 2.48
CA GLU A 67 -4.15 16.86 2.20
C GLU A 67 -3.01 16.53 1.22
N ALA A 68 -2.80 15.24 0.91
CA ALA A 68 -1.69 14.78 0.09
C ALA A 68 -2.13 14.33 -1.32
N ASP A 69 -1.21 14.40 -2.27
CA ASP A 69 -1.40 13.86 -3.62
C ASP A 69 -1.34 12.32 -3.60
N LEU A 70 -2.26 11.68 -4.31
CA LEU A 70 -2.31 10.22 -4.39
C LEU A 70 -1.16 9.69 -5.26
N ALA A 71 -0.24 8.95 -4.65
CA ALA A 71 0.92 8.37 -5.33
C ALA A 71 0.61 6.99 -5.94
N GLY A 72 -0.36 6.26 -5.39
CA GLY A 72 -0.77 4.96 -5.90
C GLY A 72 -1.38 4.10 -4.80
N PHE A 73 -1.37 2.80 -5.00
CA PHE A 73 -1.92 1.83 -4.05
C PHE A 73 -0.88 0.75 -3.72
N LEU A 74 -0.87 0.29 -2.47
CA LEU A 74 -0.07 -0.86 -2.07
C LEU A 74 -0.50 -2.10 -2.88
N PHE A 75 0.40 -2.66 -3.69
CA PHE A 75 0.05 -3.69 -4.65
C PHE A 75 -0.06 -5.09 -4.03
N THR A 76 0.78 -5.39 -3.06
CA THR A 76 0.83 -6.69 -2.38
C THR A 76 0.76 -6.50 -0.87
N THR A 77 0.13 -7.43 -0.17
CA THR A 77 0.14 -7.44 1.30
C THR A 77 1.57 -7.37 1.86
N VAL A 78 1.79 -6.57 2.89
CA VAL A 78 3.08 -6.43 3.57
C VAL A 78 2.95 -6.78 5.05
N ARG A 79 3.89 -7.57 5.57
CA ARG A 79 3.95 -7.89 7.01
C ARG A 79 4.38 -6.66 7.77
N VAL A 80 3.66 -6.30 8.83
CA VAL A 80 4.07 -5.20 9.69
C VAL A 80 5.30 -5.61 10.50
N PRO A 81 6.39 -4.81 10.49
CA PRO A 81 7.55 -5.07 11.34
C PRO A 81 7.17 -4.94 12.82
N VAL A 82 7.93 -5.60 13.69
CA VAL A 82 7.71 -5.49 15.16
C VAL A 82 7.90 -4.05 15.63
N ASP A 83 8.83 -3.33 15.00
CA ASP A 83 9.05 -1.91 15.18
C ASP A 83 8.54 -1.14 13.95
N THR A 84 7.46 -0.39 14.10
CA THR A 84 6.84 0.40 13.03
C THR A 84 7.68 1.61 12.60
N ALA A 85 8.71 1.98 13.36
CA ALA A 85 9.67 3.01 12.95
C ALA A 85 10.69 2.50 11.92
N THR A 86 10.77 1.18 11.72
CA THR A 86 11.64 0.59 10.70
C THR A 86 10.91 0.55 9.36
N PRO A 87 11.38 1.28 8.32
CA PRO A 87 10.77 1.23 7.00
C PRO A 87 10.90 -0.15 6.36
N VAL A 88 9.93 -0.51 5.53
CA VAL A 88 9.89 -1.82 4.86
C VAL A 88 9.81 -1.67 3.35
N GLY A 89 10.37 -2.64 2.62
CA GLY A 89 10.18 -2.74 1.19
C GLY A 89 8.74 -3.14 0.85
N ALA A 90 8.11 -2.43 -0.07
CA ALA A 90 6.76 -2.71 -0.55
C ALA A 90 6.68 -2.53 -2.08
N ALA A 91 5.59 -3.00 -2.69
CA ALA A 91 5.31 -2.78 -4.11
C ALA A 91 4.15 -1.80 -4.27
N ILE A 92 4.29 -0.80 -5.14
CA ILE A 92 3.23 0.17 -5.45
C ILE A 92 2.67 -0.07 -6.86
N LEU A 93 1.34 0.05 -6.98
CA LEU A 93 0.65 0.20 -8.25
C LEU A 93 0.36 1.69 -8.49
N GLU A 94 1.08 2.29 -9.43
CA GLU A 94 1.02 3.74 -9.70
C GLU A 94 0.05 4.11 -10.83
N HIS A 95 -0.33 3.13 -11.66
CA HIS A 95 -1.19 3.31 -12.82
C HIS A 95 -2.05 2.05 -13.06
N GLY A 96 -3.29 2.25 -13.48
CA GLY A 96 -4.25 1.17 -13.67
C GLY A 96 -5.69 1.65 -13.52
N ARG A 97 -6.61 0.70 -13.31
CA ARG A 97 -7.99 0.99 -12.92
C ARG A 97 -8.24 0.43 -11.53
N VAL A 98 -8.99 1.17 -10.71
CA VAL A 98 -9.31 0.82 -9.33
C VAL A 98 -10.83 0.80 -9.12
N LYS A 99 -11.32 -0.21 -8.42
CA LYS A 99 -12.71 -0.29 -7.96
C LYS A 99 -12.80 0.30 -6.56
N THR A 100 -13.18 1.57 -6.47
CA THR A 100 -13.22 2.32 -5.20
C THR A 100 -14.07 1.64 -4.11
N ALA A 101 -15.14 0.95 -4.47
CA ALA A 101 -16.00 0.20 -3.55
C ALA A 101 -15.35 -1.04 -2.91
N LYS A 102 -14.14 -1.42 -3.33
CA LYS A 102 -13.39 -2.59 -2.84
C LYS A 102 -12.08 -2.22 -2.16
N LEU A 103 -11.80 -0.92 -1.99
CA LEU A 103 -10.61 -0.47 -1.28
C LEU A 103 -10.76 -0.73 0.24
N PRO A 104 -9.67 -1.12 0.93
CA PRO A 104 -9.68 -1.22 2.40
C PRO A 104 -9.93 0.14 3.07
N VAL A 105 -9.44 1.22 2.47
CA VAL A 105 -9.63 2.60 2.91
C VAL A 105 -10.14 3.43 1.73
N SER A 106 -11.20 4.21 1.94
CA SER A 106 -11.80 5.03 0.89
C SER A 106 -10.91 6.22 0.54
N VAL A 107 -10.76 6.50 -0.76
CA VAL A 107 -10.18 7.75 -1.27
C VAL A 107 -11.33 8.67 -1.70
N ASP A 108 -11.33 9.90 -1.20
CA ASP A 108 -12.38 10.87 -1.50
C ASP A 108 -12.25 11.45 -2.92
N THR A 109 -13.21 12.28 -3.34
CA THR A 109 -13.21 12.87 -4.68
C THR A 109 -12.03 13.80 -4.92
N ALA A 110 -11.54 14.48 -3.88
CA ALA A 110 -10.38 15.36 -3.98
C ALA A 110 -9.10 14.55 -4.25
N GLY A 111 -8.85 13.48 -3.49
CA GLY A 111 -7.73 12.57 -3.70
C GLY A 111 -7.82 11.82 -5.03
N GLN A 112 -9.02 11.45 -5.48
CA GLN A 112 -9.19 10.87 -6.81
C GLN A 112 -8.84 11.86 -7.93
N ALA A 113 -9.04 13.16 -7.72
CA ALA A 113 -8.68 14.20 -8.70
C ALA A 113 -7.16 14.43 -8.78
N THR A 114 -6.40 14.14 -7.72
CA THR A 114 -4.92 14.22 -7.73
C THR A 114 -4.26 12.98 -8.34
N ALA A 115 -5.03 11.91 -8.59
CA ALA A 115 -4.56 10.70 -9.25
C ALA A 115 -4.17 10.98 -10.71
N ALA A 116 -2.90 11.29 -10.94
CA ALA A 116 -2.37 11.53 -12.27
C ALA A 116 -2.03 10.22 -13.00
N GLY A 117 -2.44 10.10 -14.26
CA GLY A 117 -1.84 9.15 -15.19
C GLY A 117 -0.39 9.59 -15.45
N ARG A 118 0.56 8.91 -14.81
CA ARG A 118 1.96 9.37 -14.75
C ARG A 118 2.87 8.56 -15.67
N ILE A 119 3.83 9.25 -16.30
CA ILE A 119 5.03 8.63 -16.86
C ILE A 119 6.08 8.67 -15.75
N ILE A 120 6.61 7.51 -15.36
CA ILE A 120 7.68 7.43 -14.37
C ILE A 120 9.02 7.22 -15.06
N PHE A 121 10.00 8.04 -14.67
CA PHE A 121 11.39 7.85 -15.03
C PHE A 121 12.03 6.94 -13.98
N ALA A 122 12.59 5.81 -14.41
CA ALA A 122 13.26 4.82 -13.57
C ALA A 122 14.73 4.69 -13.96
#